data_AF-A0A538NDB6-F1
#
_entry.id   AF-A0A538NDB6-F1
#
_cell.length_a   1.000
_cell.length_b   1.000
_cell.length_c   1.000
_cell.angle_alpha   90.00
_cell.angle_beta   90.00
_cell.angle_gamma   90.00
#
_symmetry.space_group_name_H-M   'P 1'
#
loop_
_entity.id
_entity.type
_entity.pdbx_description
1 polymer ?
#
loop_
_entity_poly.entity_id
_entity_poly.type
_entity_poly.pdbx_seq_one_letter_code
_entity_poly.pdbx_strand_id
1 'polypeptide(L)'
;LSSADWMPRNFFRRVELAFPLENPILRDEIVNEVLPNLLHDRVKARELQADGSYRRLKPEGKEPRAQAQWHFREVSRERMKKMSGSKKRLRADKLIPITDADSKSVAAAERQPGSPVPATTPKQSS
;
A
#
# COMPACT_ATOMS: atom_id res chain seq x y z
N LEU A 1 -13.63 -9.43 2.82
CA LEU A 1 -12.98 -8.35 2.05
C LEU A 1 -12.49 -8.93 0.74
N SER A 2 -12.53 -8.18 -0.36
CA SER A 2 -12.25 -8.69 -1.70
C SER A 2 -11.63 -7.61 -2.58
N SER A 3 -10.77 -8.02 -3.52
CA SER A 3 -10.30 -7.15 -4.61
C SER A 3 -11.34 -7.01 -5.74
N ALA A 4 -12.25 -7.98 -5.87
CA ALA A 4 -13.23 -8.03 -6.95
C ALA A 4 -14.53 -7.29 -6.63
N ASP A 5 -15.05 -6.58 -7.65
CA ASP A 5 -16.46 -6.24 -7.77
C ASP A 5 -17.25 -7.34 -8.52
N TRP A 6 -18.58 -7.25 -8.52
CA TRP A 6 -19.48 -8.18 -9.21
C TRP A 6 -19.64 -7.85 -10.70
N MET A 7 -18.56 -7.93 -11.46
CA MET A 7 -18.62 -7.84 -12.91
C MET A 7 -17.99 -9.07 -13.57
N PRO A 8 -18.55 -9.60 -14.69
CA PRO A 8 -18.08 -10.83 -15.32
C PRO A 8 -16.57 -10.86 -15.59
N ARG A 9 -15.97 -9.71 -15.90
CA ARG A 9 -14.53 -9.62 -16.12
C ARG A 9 -13.70 -10.04 -14.89
N ASN A 10 -14.18 -9.78 -13.67
CA ASN A 10 -13.48 -10.14 -12.45
C ASN A 10 -13.66 -11.63 -12.12
N PHE A 11 -14.79 -12.23 -12.52
CA PHE A 11 -15.03 -13.66 -12.30
C PHE A 11 -14.32 -14.56 -13.30
N PHE A 12 -14.17 -14.13 -14.56
CA PHE A 12 -13.74 -15.03 -15.64
C PHE A 12 -12.40 -14.65 -16.28
N ARG A 13 -11.90 -13.43 -16.05
CA ARG A 13 -10.72 -12.92 -16.79
C ARG A 13 -9.63 -12.33 -15.91
N ARG A 14 -9.89 -12.12 -14.62
CA ARG A 14 -8.92 -11.53 -13.70
C ARG A 14 -8.62 -12.50 -12.56
N VAL A 15 -7.40 -12.39 -12.04
CA VAL A 15 -7.01 -13.01 -10.79
C VAL A 15 -7.45 -12.08 -9.67
N GLU A 16 -8.31 -12.58 -8.79
CA GLU A 16 -8.90 -11.82 -7.70
C GLU A 16 -8.71 -12.58 -6.39
N LEU A 17 -8.62 -11.86 -5.27
CA LEU A 17 -8.45 -12.42 -3.94
C LEU A 17 -9.57 -11.95 -3.02
N ALA A 18 -10.18 -12.89 -2.32
CA ALA A 18 -11.05 -12.63 -1.19
C ALA A 18 -10.63 -13.52 -0.02
N PHE A 19 -10.78 -13.00 1.21
CA PHE A 19 -10.43 -13.73 2.41
C PHE A 19 -11.49 -13.54 3.51
N PRO A 20 -11.68 -14.56 4.36
CA PRO A 20 -12.57 -14.48 5.49
C PRO A 20 -12.01 -13.58 6.59
N LEU A 21 -12.89 -12.98 7.37
CA LEU A 21 -12.54 -12.24 8.58
C LEU A 21 -12.70 -13.17 9.78
N GLU A 22 -11.62 -13.83 10.18
CA GLU A 22 -11.63 -14.82 11.26
C GLU A 22 -11.73 -14.18 12.65
N ASN A 23 -11.17 -12.98 12.81
CA ASN A 23 -11.23 -12.26 14.08
C ASN A 23 -12.64 -11.66 14.27
N PRO A 24 -13.40 -12.09 15.31
CA PRO A 24 -14.76 -11.62 15.52
C PRO A 24 -14.81 -10.12 15.83
N ILE A 25 -13.79 -9.55 16.50
CA ILE A 25 -13.75 -8.13 16.82
C ILE A 25 -13.67 -7.29 15.53
N LEU A 26 -12.83 -7.69 14.58
CA LEU A 26 -12.70 -6.97 13.30
C LEU A 26 -13.95 -7.13 12.43
N ARG A 27 -14.56 -8.32 12.45
CA ARG A 27 -15.84 -8.54 11.78
C ARG A 27 -16.92 -7.62 12.35
N ASP A 28 -17.02 -7.55 13.67
CA ASP A 28 -18.03 -6.74 14.35
C ASP A 28 -17.78 -5.24 14.16
N GLU A 29 -16.51 -4.77 14.13
CA GLU A 29 -16.15 -3.40 13.73
C GLU A 29 -16.65 -3.08 12.31
N ILE A 30 -16.45 -4.00 11.35
CA ILE A 30 -16.92 -3.80 9.98
C ILE A 30 -18.45 -3.75 9.90
N VAL A 31 -19.13 -4.71 10.54
CA VAL A 31 -20.59 -4.86 10.46
C VAL A 31 -21.33 -3.76 11.22
N ASN A 32 -20.87 -3.41 12.41
CA ASN A 32 -21.61 -2.52 13.31
C ASN A 32 -21.12 -1.07 13.24
N GLU A 33 -19.90 -0.81 12.77
CA GLU A 33 -19.37 0.55 12.66
C GLU A 33 -19.13 0.96 11.20
N VAL A 34 -18.37 0.18 10.43
CA VAL A 34 -17.93 0.63 9.10
C VAL A 34 -19.09 0.73 8.11
N LEU A 35 -19.85 -0.35 7.95
CA LEU A 35 -20.96 -0.40 6.99
C LEU A 35 -22.08 0.59 7.34
N PRO A 36 -22.56 0.70 8.60
CA PRO A 36 -23.61 1.64 8.95
C PRO A 36 -23.20 3.09 8.68
N ASN A 37 -21.97 3.49 9.02
CA ASN A 37 -21.50 4.85 8.73
C ASN A 37 -21.48 5.18 7.23
N LEU A 38 -21.15 4.20 6.37
CA LEU A 38 -21.19 4.38 4.91
C LEU A 38 -22.63 4.49 4.39
N LEU A 39 -23.55 3.66 4.90
CA LEU A 39 -24.97 3.66 4.51
C LEU A 39 -25.74 4.88 5.05
N HIS A 40 -25.33 5.41 6.20
CA HIS A 40 -25.90 6.61 6.80
C HIS A 40 -25.26 7.91 6.34
N ASP A 41 -24.38 7.90 5.34
CA ASP A 41 -23.86 9.13 4.76
C ASP A 41 -25.01 9.96 4.15
N ARG A 42 -25.12 11.23 4.58
CA ARG A 42 -26.14 12.20 4.15
C ARG A 42 -25.53 13.40 3.42
N VAL A 43 -24.26 13.29 3.02
CA VAL A 43 -23.51 14.38 2.39
C VAL A 43 -22.97 13.97 1.03
N LYS A 44 -22.41 12.77 0.86
CA LYS A 44 -21.80 12.32 -0.39
C LYS A 44 -22.55 11.14 -1.02
N ALA A 45 -23.36 10.42 -0.25
CA ALA A 45 -24.15 9.31 -0.78
C ALA A 45 -25.11 9.75 -1.88
N ARG A 46 -25.27 8.87 -2.87
CA ARG A 46 -26.23 8.97 -3.97
C ARG A 46 -27.01 7.67 -4.06
N GLU A 47 -28.31 7.77 -4.10
CA GLU A 47 -29.21 6.65 -4.27
C GLU A 47 -29.57 6.49 -5.74
N LEU A 48 -29.32 5.30 -6.28
CA LEU A 48 -29.70 4.92 -7.63
C LEU A 48 -31.22 4.70 -7.68
N GLN A 49 -31.89 5.42 -8.56
CA GLN A 49 -33.32 5.28 -8.79
C GLN A 49 -33.59 4.24 -9.89
N ALA A 50 -34.84 3.78 -9.99
CA ALA A 50 -35.24 2.76 -10.96
C ALA A 50 -35.06 3.19 -12.43
N ASP A 51 -35.07 4.49 -12.70
CA ASP A 51 -34.84 5.08 -14.03
C ASP A 51 -33.35 5.24 -14.38
N GLY A 52 -32.44 4.81 -13.49
CA GLY A 52 -30.99 4.95 -13.66
C GLY A 52 -30.43 6.31 -13.23
N SER A 53 -31.29 7.25 -12.80
CA SER A 53 -30.83 8.52 -12.26
C SER A 53 -30.27 8.37 -10.83
N TYR A 54 -29.42 9.31 -10.44
CA TYR A 54 -28.82 9.33 -9.10
C TYR A 54 -29.30 10.53 -8.30
N ARG A 55 -30.01 10.26 -7.20
CA ARG A 55 -30.44 11.28 -6.25
C ARG A 55 -29.44 11.41 -5.11
N ARG A 56 -28.90 12.60 -4.88
CA ARG A 56 -28.00 12.84 -3.74
C ARG A 56 -28.81 12.87 -2.44
N LEU A 57 -28.40 12.04 -1.47
CA LEU A 57 -29.00 12.02 -0.14
C LEU A 57 -28.60 13.29 0.62
N LYS A 58 -29.54 13.84 1.37
CA LYS A 58 -29.38 15.00 2.25
C LYS A 58 -29.97 14.65 3.61
N PRO A 59 -29.55 15.30 4.71
CA PRO A 59 -30.20 15.11 5.99
C PRO A 59 -31.64 15.59 5.90
N GLU A 60 -32.57 14.80 6.43
CA GLU A 60 -33.99 15.12 6.47
C GLU A 60 -34.46 15.37 7.90
N GLY A 61 -35.29 16.39 8.11
CA GLY A 61 -35.83 16.75 9.42
C GLY A 61 -34.74 17.02 10.47
N LYS A 62 -34.67 16.16 11.49
CA LYS A 62 -33.70 16.24 12.60
C LYS A 62 -32.46 15.36 12.39
N GLU A 63 -32.32 14.70 11.24
CA GLU A 63 -31.14 13.89 10.97
C GLU A 63 -29.86 14.74 10.97
N PRO A 64 -28.79 14.28 11.64
CA PRO A 64 -27.53 15.00 11.63
C PRO A 64 -26.87 14.92 10.24
N ARG A 65 -25.98 15.88 9.97
CA ARG A 65 -25.05 15.78 8.84
C ARG A 65 -24.03 14.68 9.13
N ALA A 66 -24.14 13.57 8.43
CA ALA A 66 -23.17 12.47 8.48
C ALA A 66 -22.38 12.39 7.17
N GLN A 67 -21.05 12.36 7.28
CA GLN A 67 -20.15 12.13 6.14
C GLN A 67 -19.09 11.09 6.51
N ALA A 68 -19.18 9.90 5.92
CA ALA A 68 -18.41 8.73 6.33
C ALA A 68 -16.89 8.95 6.25
N GLN A 69 -16.42 9.52 5.13
CA GLN A 69 -14.98 9.73 4.91
C GLN A 69 -14.35 10.67 5.95
N TRP A 70 -15.07 11.71 6.37
CA TRP A 70 -14.57 12.62 7.40
C TRP A 70 -14.58 11.96 8.77
N HIS A 71 -15.65 11.23 9.10
CA HIS A 71 -15.74 10.45 10.32
C HIS A 71 -14.54 9.49 10.48
N PHE A 72 -14.27 8.64 9.48
CA PHE A 72 -13.15 7.69 9.57
C PHE A 72 -11.78 8.35 9.57
N ARG A 73 -11.63 9.50 8.91
CA ARG A 73 -10.39 10.29 8.98
C ARG A 73 -10.13 10.79 10.40
N GLU A 74 -11.17 11.23 11.10
CA GLU A 74 -11.07 11.69 12.48
C GLU A 74 -10.80 10.53 13.45
N VAL A 75 -11.55 9.43 13.33
CA VAL A 75 -11.31 8.20 14.11
C VAL A 75 -9.86 7.71 13.97
N SER A 76 -9.34 7.69 12.74
CA SER A 76 -7.96 7.29 12.47
C SER A 76 -6.94 8.23 13.10
N ARG A 77 -7.19 9.55 13.07
CA ARG A 77 -6.33 10.56 13.71
C ARG A 77 -6.30 10.38 15.22
N GLU A 78 -7.44 10.15 15.86
CA GLU A 78 -7.52 9.94 17.31
C GLU A 78 -6.85 8.63 17.72
N ARG A 79 -7.01 7.54 16.95
CA ARG A 79 -6.31 6.27 17.16
C ARG A 79 -4.79 6.45 17.07
N MET A 80 -4.32 7.20 16.07
CA MET A 80 -2.90 7.53 15.91
C MET A 80 -2.34 8.38 17.06
N LYS A 81 -3.08 9.40 17.53
CA LYS A 81 -2.65 10.22 18.68
C LYS A 81 -2.46 9.36 19.93
N LYS A 82 -3.45 8.51 20.25
CA LYS A 82 -3.39 7.57 21.40
C LYS A 82 -2.19 6.62 21.29
N MET A 83 -1.90 6.13 20.09
CA MET A 83 -0.75 5.26 19.83
C MET A 83 0.59 6.00 19.95
N SER A 84 0.67 7.26 19.53
CA SER A 84 1.88 8.07 19.66
C SER A 84 2.17 8.53 21.10
N GLY A 85 1.13 8.73 21.91
CA GLY A 85 1.26 9.08 23.33
C GLY A 85 1.81 7.94 24.20
N SER A 86 1.86 6.72 23.66
CA SER A 86 2.38 5.52 24.32
C SER A 86 3.60 4.97 23.60
N LYS A 87 4.77 5.64 23.69
CA LYS A 87 6.05 5.02 23.32
C LYS A 87 7.18 5.33 24.30
N LYS A 88 7.48 4.34 25.15
CA LYS A 88 8.86 3.97 25.47
C LYS A 88 9.51 3.54 24.15
N ARG A 89 10.58 4.21 23.74
CA ARG A 89 11.21 4.05 22.43
C ARG A 89 11.95 2.71 22.37
N LEU A 90 11.38 1.69 21.72
CA LEU A 90 12.15 0.50 21.34
C LEU A 90 13.23 0.96 20.34
N ARG A 91 14.50 0.69 20.67
CA ARG A 91 15.65 0.99 19.82
C ARG A 91 15.44 0.20 18.52
N ALA A 92 15.47 0.88 17.37
CA ALA A 92 15.39 0.20 16.09
C ALA A 92 16.59 -0.73 15.97
N ASP A 93 16.33 -2.04 15.91
CA ASP A 93 17.36 -3.00 15.53
C ASP A 93 17.86 -2.61 14.14
N LYS A 94 19.19 -2.55 14.02
CA LYS A 94 19.90 -2.07 12.84
C LYS A 94 19.56 -3.02 11.67
N LEU A 95 18.75 -2.58 10.70
CA LEU A 95 18.46 -3.38 9.52
C LEU A 95 19.75 -3.56 8.70
N ILE A 96 20.18 -4.81 8.55
CA ILE A 96 21.27 -5.19 7.65
C ILE A 96 20.63 -5.56 6.31
N PRO A 97 20.94 -4.86 5.21
CA PRO A 97 20.43 -5.24 3.89
C PRO A 97 21.00 -6.59 3.47
N ILE A 98 20.14 -7.45 2.92
CA ILE A 98 20.55 -8.72 2.32
C ILE A 98 21.30 -8.38 1.03
N THR A 99 22.60 -8.64 1.01
CA THR A 99 23.43 -8.55 -0.21
C THR A 99 23.63 -9.96 -0.77
N ASP A 100 23.21 -10.19 -2.02
CA ASP A 100 23.51 -11.42 -2.75
C ASP A 100 25.03 -11.55 -2.94
N ALA A 101 25.61 -12.67 -2.51
CA ALA A 101 27.06 -12.89 -2.46
C ALA A 101 27.75 -13.07 -3.82
N ASP A 102 27.03 -13.03 -4.95
CA ASP A 102 27.56 -13.52 -6.24
C ASP A 102 27.55 -12.50 -7.40
N SER A 103 27.58 -11.19 -7.14
CA SER A 103 27.63 -10.17 -8.22
C SER A 103 29.01 -9.54 -8.48
N LYS A 104 30.10 -10.15 -7.98
CA LYS A 104 31.46 -9.59 -8.12
C LYS A 104 32.42 -10.49 -8.90
N SER A 105 32.08 -10.84 -10.15
CA SER A 105 33.07 -11.46 -11.05
C SER A 105 32.96 -11.14 -12.55
N VAL A 106 31.98 -10.35 -13.02
CA VAL A 106 31.79 -10.15 -14.48
C VAL A 106 32.26 -8.78 -15.00
N ALA A 107 32.76 -7.87 -14.15
CA ALA A 107 33.04 -6.49 -14.56
C ALA A 107 34.49 -6.18 -15.01
N ALA A 108 35.36 -7.17 -15.23
CA ALA A 108 36.81 -6.91 -15.44
C ALA A 108 37.41 -7.40 -16.78
N ALA A 109 36.61 -7.77 -17.79
CA ALA A 109 37.18 -8.25 -19.04
C ALA A 109 36.42 -7.74 -20.28
N GLU A 110 36.58 -6.46 -20.60
CA GLU A 110 36.58 -6.01 -22.01
C GLU A 110 37.08 -4.56 -22.18
N ARG A 111 37.90 -4.37 -23.24
CA ARG A 111 38.54 -3.17 -23.85
C ARG A 111 40.07 -3.14 -23.69
N GLN A 112 40.94 -3.04 -24.70
CA GLN A 112 40.89 -3.05 -26.18
C GLN A 112 42.38 -3.21 -26.67
N PRO A 113 42.65 -3.54 -27.95
CA PRO A 113 43.99 -3.86 -28.46
C PRO A 113 44.78 -2.63 -28.94
N GLY A 114 46.11 -2.67 -28.83
CA GLY A 114 47.01 -1.70 -29.47
C GLY A 114 48.40 -1.61 -28.84
N SER A 115 49.37 -2.32 -29.42
CA SER A 115 50.81 -2.14 -29.14
C SER A 115 51.35 -0.89 -29.88
N PRO A 116 52.49 -0.30 -29.47
CA PRO A 116 53.79 -0.86 -29.85
C PRO A 116 54.89 -0.83 -28.77
N VAL A 117 55.94 -1.60 -29.08
CA VAL A 117 57.15 -1.98 -28.33
C VAL A 117 58.13 -0.81 -28.13
N PRO A 118 59.00 -0.85 -27.09
CA PRO A 118 60.37 -0.37 -27.29
C PRO A 118 61.48 -1.32 -26.79
N ALA A 119 62.42 -1.54 -27.71
CA ALA A 119 63.87 -1.78 -27.68
C ALA A 119 64.64 -2.30 -26.42
N THR A 120 65.61 -3.16 -26.73
CA THR A 120 66.50 -3.97 -25.87
C THR A 120 67.83 -3.27 -25.48
N THR A 121 68.28 -3.45 -24.22
CA THR A 121 69.67 -3.50 -23.66
C THR A 121 70.65 -2.29 -23.76
N PRO A 122 71.80 -2.24 -23.03
CA PRO A 122 72.32 -3.12 -21.95
C PRO A 122 72.83 -2.39 -20.69
N LYS A 123 73.17 -3.15 -19.63
CA LYS A 123 74.06 -2.69 -18.56
C LYS A 123 75.17 -3.74 -18.37
N GLN A 124 76.38 -3.42 -18.81
CA GLN A 124 77.61 -4.08 -18.40
C GLN A 124 78.11 -3.42 -17.12
N SER A 125 78.60 -4.21 -16.16
CA SER A 125 79.64 -3.77 -15.23
C SER A 125 80.46 -4.97 -14.80
N SER A 126 81.77 -4.72 -14.72
CA SER A 126 82.94 -5.53 -14.43
C SER A 126 82.84 -6.61 -13.37
#